data_AF-A0A2T4WL18-F1
#
_entry.id   AF-A0A2T4WL18-F1
#
_cell.length_a   1.000
_cell.length_b   1.000
_cell.length_c   1.000
_cell.angle_alpha   90.00
_cell.angle_beta   90.00
_cell.angle_gamma   90.00
#
_symmetry.space_group_name_H-M   'P 1'
#
loop_
_entity.id
_entity.type
_entity.pdbx_description
1 polymer ?
#
loop_
_entity_poly.entity_id
_entity_poly.type
_entity_poly.pdbx_seq_one_letter_code
_entity_poly.pdbx_strand_id
1 'polypeptide(L)'
;IIEQSYTNWELLIVDDHSADNSYTIVDTFAQNDNRIQLYSNNGKGIIDALKLAYSKSKGTFITRMDSDDIMTKDKLQTMYNDLGSNGKGHIALGLVKYFSEEGINEGFSKYETWLNNLTENGLNYSEIYKECVIASPCWMVHRDDFENCGAFNSEIYPEDYDLVFRFYKHKLKCIPASKLLHHWRDYSSRASRTQDNYSHDKLLDIKLHYFLQLHHDIEKTLVIWGAGHKGKSAANYLITKNVDFIWICDNPKKIGKHIYDHELQNFKHLETIKNPQSIITVANPNAQKEIKTYLKNQNMQTMVDYFFFC
;
A
#
# COMPACT_ATOMS: atom_id res chain seq x y z
N ILE A 1 -4.51 4.16 23.11
CA ILE A 1 -4.11 2.73 23.24
C ILE A 1 -4.49 2.15 24.60
N ILE A 2 -4.16 2.80 25.71
CA ILE A 2 -4.39 2.26 27.06
C ILE A 2 -5.85 1.84 27.37
N GLU A 3 -6.83 2.49 26.73
CA GLU A 3 -8.27 2.22 26.91
C GLU A 3 -8.84 1.13 25.97
N GLN A 4 -8.00 0.29 25.36
CA GLN A 4 -8.50 -0.83 24.54
C GLN A 4 -9.34 -1.81 25.37
N SER A 5 -10.45 -2.29 24.80
CA SER A 5 -11.34 -3.26 25.45
C SER A 5 -10.71 -4.66 25.58
N TYR A 6 -9.87 -5.04 24.61
CA TYR A 6 -8.96 -6.18 24.78
C TYR A 6 -7.81 -5.73 25.69
N THR A 7 -7.58 -6.42 26.80
CA THR A 7 -6.64 -5.98 27.84
C THR A 7 -5.27 -6.66 27.76
N ASN A 8 -5.16 -7.80 27.07
CA ASN A 8 -3.94 -8.59 26.97
C ASN A 8 -3.05 -8.17 25.79
N TRP A 9 -2.49 -6.97 25.87
CA TRP A 9 -1.59 -6.43 24.86
C TRP A 9 -0.29 -5.95 25.50
N GLU A 10 0.73 -5.81 24.66
CA GLU A 10 1.94 -5.03 24.94
C GLU A 10 2.06 -3.92 23.90
N LEU A 11 2.66 -2.80 24.27
CA LEU A 11 2.89 -1.64 23.42
C LEU A 11 4.39 -1.34 23.43
N LEU A 12 5.02 -1.47 22.26
CA LEU A 12 6.43 -1.16 22.09
C LEU A 12 6.56 0.14 21.32
N ILE A 13 7.02 1.18 22.00
CA ILE A 13 7.23 2.50 21.42
C ILE A 13 8.73 2.67 21.21
N VAL A 14 9.10 3.14 20.03
CA VAL A 14 10.47 3.48 19.69
C VAL A 14 10.55 4.98 19.43
N ASP A 15 11.30 5.68 20.27
CA ASP A 15 11.64 7.08 20.06
C ASP A 15 12.73 7.19 18.99
N ASP A 16 12.41 7.81 17.85
CA ASP A 16 13.33 8.01 16.74
C ASP A 16 13.98 9.41 16.81
N HIS A 17 14.66 9.66 17.93
CA HIS A 17 15.41 10.91 18.20
C HIS A 17 14.50 12.15 18.29
N SER A 18 13.39 12.06 19.02
CA SER A 18 12.49 13.20 19.18
C SER A 18 13.21 14.38 19.84
N ALA A 19 13.02 15.59 19.28
CA ALA A 19 13.60 16.82 19.82
C ALA A 19 12.66 17.57 20.79
N ASP A 20 11.41 17.13 20.90
CA ASP A 20 10.40 17.67 21.80
C ASP A 20 10.21 16.79 23.05
N ASN A 21 9.11 16.99 23.77
CA ASN A 21 8.83 16.28 25.00
C ASN A 21 8.27 14.86 24.79
N SER A 22 8.23 14.34 23.56
CA SER A 22 7.64 13.03 23.25
C SER A 22 8.23 11.89 24.08
N TYR A 23 9.56 11.80 24.19
CA TYR A 23 10.22 10.79 25.01
C TYR A 23 9.72 10.84 26.47
N THR A 24 9.77 12.02 27.10
CA THR A 24 9.40 12.22 28.50
C THR A 24 7.93 11.88 28.77
N ILE A 25 7.04 12.23 27.84
CA ILE A 25 5.62 11.90 27.93
C ILE A 25 5.44 10.39 27.91
N VAL A 26 6.07 9.68 26.96
CA VAL A 26 5.94 8.23 26.84
C VAL A 26 6.58 7.51 28.03
N ASP A 27 7.74 7.98 28.50
CA ASP A 27 8.42 7.41 29.68
C ASP A 27 7.53 7.47 30.92
N THR A 28 6.79 8.57 31.11
CA THR A 28 5.79 8.70 32.18
C THR A 28 4.70 7.62 32.07
N PHE A 29 4.22 7.30 30.86
CA PHE A 29 3.25 6.22 30.67
C PHE A 29 3.88 4.84 30.93
N ALA A 30 5.10 4.59 30.46
CA ALA A 30 5.82 3.34 30.66
C ALA A 30 6.13 3.04 32.13
N GLN A 31 6.41 4.08 32.92
CA GLN A 31 6.59 3.95 34.38
C GLN A 31 5.30 3.57 35.12
N ASN A 32 4.13 3.89 34.55
CA ASN A 32 2.82 3.66 35.18
C ASN A 32 2.07 2.43 34.66
N ASP A 33 2.40 1.93 33.46
CA ASP A 33 1.77 0.75 32.86
C ASP A 33 2.84 -0.20 32.29
N ASN A 34 3.00 -1.36 32.92
CA ASN A 34 4.03 -2.34 32.58
C ASN A 34 3.86 -2.99 31.19
N ARG A 35 2.70 -2.80 30.55
CA ARG A 35 2.47 -3.24 29.17
C ARG A 35 3.16 -2.33 28.15
N ILE A 36 3.56 -1.12 28.56
CA ILE A 36 4.19 -0.12 27.70
C ILE A 36 5.69 -0.17 27.90
N GLN A 37 6.44 -0.37 26.82
CA GLN A 37 7.89 -0.38 26.81
C GLN A 37 8.40 0.68 25.83
N LEU A 38 9.26 1.56 26.32
CA LEU A 38 9.91 2.61 25.54
C LEU A 38 11.35 2.19 25.22
N TYR A 39 11.73 2.35 23.96
CA TYR A 39 13.11 2.16 23.47
C TYR A 39 13.57 3.37 22.68
N SER A 40 14.88 3.60 22.64
CA SER A 40 15.49 4.59 21.74
C SER A 40 15.95 3.92 20.45
N ASN A 41 15.67 4.53 19.31
CA ASN A 41 16.17 4.05 18.03
C ASN A 41 17.68 4.28 17.94
N ASN A 42 18.46 3.22 17.71
CA ASN A 42 19.89 3.35 17.42
C ASN A 42 20.16 3.58 15.93
N GLY A 43 19.17 3.26 15.08
CA GLY A 43 19.21 3.54 13.64
C GLY A 43 18.57 4.89 13.32
N LYS A 44 18.03 5.01 12.10
CA LYS A 44 17.35 6.22 11.65
C LYS A 44 16.09 5.90 10.87
N GLY A 45 14.98 6.52 11.27
CA GLY A 45 13.74 6.46 10.53
C GLY A 45 12.91 5.22 10.84
N ILE A 46 11.77 5.15 10.14
CA ILE A 46 10.68 4.25 10.48
C ILE A 46 11.03 2.76 10.33
N ILE A 47 11.85 2.38 9.36
CA ILE A 47 12.20 0.96 9.15
C ILE A 47 13.04 0.44 10.32
N ASP A 48 14.08 1.18 10.73
CA ASP A 48 14.91 0.81 11.88
C ASP A 48 14.10 0.78 13.18
N ALA A 49 13.19 1.75 13.35
CA ALA A 49 12.29 1.79 14.50
C ALA A 49 11.35 0.57 14.54
N LEU A 50 10.74 0.21 13.41
CA LEU A 50 9.86 -0.97 13.30
C LEU A 50 10.62 -2.28 13.54
N LYS A 51 11.85 -2.40 13.02
CA LYS A 51 12.74 -3.54 13.28
C LYS A 51 13.07 -3.67 14.77
N LEU A 52 13.43 -2.57 15.42
CA LEU A 52 13.70 -2.55 16.85
C LEU A 52 12.46 -2.96 17.66
N ALA A 53 11.31 -2.32 17.43
CA ALA A 53 10.06 -2.64 18.09
C ALA A 53 9.73 -4.14 17.93
N TYR A 54 9.75 -4.64 16.71
CA TYR A 54 9.40 -6.03 16.46
C TYR A 54 10.38 -7.03 17.10
N SER A 55 11.69 -6.73 17.11
CA SER A 55 12.69 -7.57 17.78
C SER A 55 12.45 -7.73 19.29
N LYS A 56 11.72 -6.80 19.91
CA LYS A 56 11.35 -6.81 21.33
C LYS A 56 9.97 -7.40 21.59
N SER A 57 9.15 -7.55 20.55
CA SER A 57 7.76 -8.04 20.64
C SER A 57 7.69 -9.52 20.97
N LYS A 58 6.66 -9.91 21.74
CA LYS A 58 6.39 -11.29 22.19
C LYS A 58 4.98 -11.75 21.87
N GLY A 59 4.07 -10.83 21.51
CA GLY A 59 2.68 -11.14 21.19
C GLY A 59 2.52 -12.13 20.04
N THR A 60 1.49 -12.98 20.14
CA THR A 60 1.07 -13.94 19.10
C THR A 60 0.51 -13.25 17.86
N PHE A 61 -0.06 -12.06 18.05
CA PHE A 61 -0.61 -11.21 17.01
C PHE A 61 0.22 -9.94 16.89
N ILE A 62 0.44 -9.49 15.66
CA ILE A 62 1.20 -8.29 15.36
C ILE A 62 0.27 -7.28 14.70
N THR A 63 0.37 -6.03 15.16
CA THR A 63 -0.29 -4.86 14.57
C THR A 63 0.64 -3.66 14.71
N ARG A 64 0.45 -2.64 13.88
CA ARG A 64 1.22 -1.38 13.89
C ARG A 64 0.31 -0.22 14.32
N MET A 65 0.91 0.78 14.94
CA MET A 65 0.27 2.06 15.23
C MET A 65 1.25 3.20 14.94
N ASP A 66 0.79 4.23 14.24
CA ASP A 66 1.56 5.46 14.03
C ASP A 66 1.31 6.42 15.22
N SER A 67 2.33 7.19 15.62
CA SER A 67 2.33 7.99 16.86
C SER A 67 1.38 9.18 16.85
N ASP A 68 0.93 9.60 15.68
CA ASP A 68 0.04 10.73 15.44
C ASP A 68 -1.44 10.32 15.27
N ASP A 69 -1.73 9.02 15.24
CA ASP A 69 -3.06 8.49 14.98
C ASP A 69 -3.86 8.14 16.24
N ILE A 70 -5.14 7.80 16.07
CA ILE A 70 -6.03 7.35 17.16
C ILE A 70 -6.72 6.05 16.76
N MET A 71 -6.58 5.00 17.57
CA MET A 71 -7.38 3.78 17.43
C MET A 71 -8.69 3.87 18.22
N THR A 72 -9.80 3.33 17.69
CA THR A 72 -11.05 3.19 18.46
C THR A 72 -10.86 2.22 19.62
N LYS A 73 -11.65 2.36 20.70
CA LYS A 73 -11.49 1.55 21.94
C LYS A 73 -11.60 0.03 21.73
N ASP A 74 -12.20 -0.40 20.64
CA ASP A 74 -12.50 -1.79 20.33
C ASP A 74 -11.69 -2.37 19.16
N LYS A 75 -10.70 -1.65 18.65
CA LYS A 75 -9.82 -2.09 17.54
C LYS A 75 -9.18 -3.44 17.82
N LEU A 76 -8.45 -3.58 18.93
CA LEU A 76 -7.71 -4.81 19.24
C LEU A 76 -8.66 -5.99 19.45
N GLN A 77 -9.78 -5.78 20.17
CA GLN A 77 -10.77 -6.84 20.41
C GLN A 77 -11.43 -7.31 19.11
N THR A 78 -11.77 -6.37 18.22
CA THR A 78 -12.39 -6.68 16.92
C THR A 78 -11.42 -7.50 16.07
N MET A 79 -10.19 -7.01 15.87
CA MET A 79 -9.19 -7.70 15.05
C MET A 79 -8.78 -9.06 15.63
N TYR A 80 -8.69 -9.17 16.96
CA TYR A 80 -8.44 -10.45 17.64
C TYR A 80 -9.55 -11.47 17.37
N ASN A 81 -10.82 -11.05 17.44
CA ASN A 81 -11.96 -11.93 17.16
C ASN A 81 -12.01 -12.37 15.69
N ASP A 82 -11.69 -11.46 14.77
CA ASP A 82 -11.64 -11.74 13.33
C ASP A 82 -10.58 -12.81 13.03
N LEU A 83 -9.37 -12.67 13.57
CA LEU A 83 -8.32 -13.68 13.42
C LEU A 83 -8.63 -14.96 14.20
N GLY A 84 -9.28 -14.88 15.35
CA GLY A 84 -9.73 -16.06 16.10
C GLY A 84 -10.73 -16.92 15.32
N SER A 85 -11.57 -16.28 14.50
CA SER A 85 -12.60 -16.95 13.70
C SER A 85 -12.07 -17.48 12.36
N ASN A 86 -11.04 -16.85 11.79
CA ASN A 86 -10.51 -17.20 10.46
C ASN A 86 -9.18 -17.96 10.50
N GLY A 87 -8.39 -17.81 11.56
CA GLY A 87 -7.08 -18.44 11.75
C GLY A 87 -5.96 -17.83 10.89
N LYS A 88 -4.82 -18.53 10.86
CA LYS A 88 -3.63 -18.17 10.05
C LYS A 88 -3.96 -18.05 8.56
N GLY A 89 -3.13 -17.32 7.83
CA GLY A 89 -3.33 -16.99 6.42
C GLY A 89 -4.34 -15.87 6.19
N HIS A 90 -4.71 -15.11 7.22
CA HIS A 90 -5.65 -14.00 7.15
C HIS A 90 -5.10 -12.71 7.75
N ILE A 91 -5.66 -11.59 7.33
CA ILE A 91 -5.38 -10.24 7.81
C ILE A 91 -6.68 -9.65 8.32
N ALA A 92 -6.74 -9.35 9.62
CA ALA A 92 -7.83 -8.57 10.16
C ALA A 92 -7.61 -7.10 9.84
N LEU A 93 -8.66 -6.44 9.38
CA LEU A 93 -8.66 -5.05 8.91
C LEU A 93 -9.75 -4.25 9.62
N GLY A 94 -9.76 -2.95 9.40
CA GLY A 94 -10.86 -2.09 9.81
C GLY A 94 -10.96 -0.87 8.91
N LEU A 95 -12.13 -0.25 8.89
CA LEU A 95 -12.32 1.02 8.20
C LEU A 95 -11.50 2.11 8.89
N VAL A 96 -11.11 3.11 8.11
CA VAL A 96 -10.36 4.26 8.58
C VAL A 96 -11.13 5.56 8.36
N LYS A 97 -10.85 6.58 9.18
CA LYS A 97 -11.41 7.92 9.03
C LYS A 97 -10.32 8.98 9.17
N TYR A 98 -10.11 9.79 8.15
CA TYR A 98 -9.21 10.92 8.25
C TYR A 98 -9.74 12.00 9.18
N PHE A 99 -8.83 12.62 9.91
CA PHE A 99 -9.09 13.83 10.68
C PHE A 99 -7.89 14.78 10.62
N SER A 100 -8.15 16.07 10.67
CA SER A 100 -7.15 17.14 10.56
C SER A 100 -7.69 18.41 11.20
N GLU A 101 -6.80 19.22 11.78
CA GLU A 101 -7.15 20.55 12.27
C GLU A 101 -7.41 21.54 11.13
N GLU A 102 -6.75 21.36 9.98
CA GLU A 102 -6.87 22.21 8.78
C GLU A 102 -7.99 21.74 7.83
N GLY A 103 -8.69 20.65 8.19
CA GLY A 103 -9.65 19.98 7.34
C GLY A 103 -9.01 18.95 6.39
N ILE A 104 -9.87 18.18 5.72
CA ILE A 104 -9.47 17.09 4.82
C ILE A 104 -9.72 17.51 3.37
N ASN A 105 -8.68 17.42 2.53
CA ASN A 105 -8.84 17.73 1.11
C ASN A 105 -9.62 16.62 0.37
N GLU A 106 -10.13 16.96 -0.81
CA GLU A 106 -10.96 16.05 -1.61
C GLU A 106 -10.22 14.76 -2.01
N GLY A 107 -8.91 14.82 -2.22
CA GLY A 107 -8.09 13.66 -2.57
C GLY A 107 -8.07 12.59 -1.47
N PHE A 108 -7.80 12.99 -0.23
CA PHE A 108 -7.80 12.08 0.92
C PHE A 108 -9.20 11.55 1.25
N SER A 109 -10.24 12.38 1.09
CA SER A 109 -11.62 11.94 1.24
C SER A 109 -12.01 10.85 0.21
N LYS A 110 -11.58 11.01 -1.05
CA LYS A 110 -11.76 10.00 -2.10
C LYS A 110 -10.96 8.72 -1.80
N TYR A 111 -9.72 8.85 -1.35
CA TYR A 111 -8.87 7.73 -0.97
C TYR A 111 -9.47 6.93 0.20
N GLU A 112 -9.94 7.60 1.25
CA GLU A 112 -10.66 6.98 2.36
C GLU A 112 -11.88 6.18 1.88
N THR A 113 -12.72 6.82 1.07
CA THR A 113 -13.94 6.18 0.55
C THR A 113 -13.60 4.94 -0.28
N TRP A 114 -12.60 5.05 -1.14
CA TRP A 114 -12.12 3.95 -1.97
C TRP A 114 -11.55 2.78 -1.12
N LEU A 115 -10.65 3.08 -0.19
CA LEU A 115 -10.00 2.07 0.65
C LEU A 115 -11.00 1.36 1.58
N ASN A 116 -11.93 2.12 2.17
CA ASN A 116 -12.99 1.56 2.99
C ASN A 116 -13.90 0.66 2.16
N ASN A 117 -14.29 1.06 0.95
CA ASN A 117 -15.11 0.22 0.08
C ASN A 117 -14.42 -1.11 -0.29
N LEU A 118 -13.10 -1.09 -0.56
CA LEU A 118 -12.35 -2.32 -0.77
C LEU A 118 -12.37 -3.22 0.47
N THR A 119 -12.16 -2.64 1.65
CA THR A 119 -12.10 -3.35 2.93
C THR A 119 -13.45 -3.94 3.34
N GLU A 120 -14.55 -3.22 3.14
CA GLU A 120 -15.91 -3.71 3.41
C GLU A 120 -16.26 -4.96 2.60
N ASN A 121 -15.72 -5.06 1.38
CA ASN A 121 -16.04 -6.12 0.43
C ASN A 121 -14.95 -7.21 0.34
N GLY A 122 -13.84 -7.09 1.10
CA GLY A 122 -12.68 -7.98 1.00
C GLY A 122 -11.99 -7.95 -0.36
N LEU A 123 -12.12 -6.84 -1.09
CA LEU A 123 -11.61 -6.66 -2.45
C LEU A 123 -10.26 -5.96 -2.49
N ASN A 124 -9.59 -5.77 -1.36
CA ASN A 124 -8.34 -5.01 -1.23
C ASN A 124 -7.35 -5.30 -2.36
N TYR A 125 -7.00 -6.57 -2.61
CA TYR A 125 -6.01 -6.89 -3.64
C TYR A 125 -6.46 -6.73 -5.10
N SER A 126 -7.76 -6.54 -5.37
CA SER A 126 -8.26 -6.34 -6.74
C SER A 126 -7.73 -5.07 -7.39
N GLU A 127 -7.28 -4.11 -6.58
CA GLU A 127 -6.72 -2.84 -7.03
C GLU A 127 -5.34 -2.56 -6.44
N ILE A 128 -4.58 -3.62 -6.08
CA ILE A 128 -3.27 -3.54 -5.40
C ILE A 128 -2.24 -2.68 -6.14
N TYR A 129 -2.38 -2.48 -7.45
CA TYR A 129 -1.48 -1.63 -8.24
C TYR A 129 -1.93 -0.17 -8.35
N LYS A 130 -3.15 0.19 -7.92
CA LYS A 130 -3.61 1.58 -7.99
C LYS A 130 -2.98 2.45 -6.92
N GLU A 131 -3.15 2.04 -5.67
CA GLU A 131 -2.47 2.57 -4.48
C GLU A 131 -2.42 1.49 -3.38
N CYS A 132 -1.86 1.82 -2.21
CA CYS A 132 -1.81 0.90 -1.09
C CYS A 132 -3.23 0.52 -0.63
N VAL A 133 -3.54 -0.77 -0.65
CA VAL A 133 -4.91 -1.29 -0.45
C VAL A 133 -5.19 -1.73 0.99
N ILE A 134 -4.25 -1.52 1.90
CA ILE A 134 -4.41 -1.75 3.33
C ILE A 134 -3.84 -0.51 4.02
N ALA A 135 -4.61 0.11 4.91
CA ALA A 135 -4.11 1.24 5.68
C ALA A 135 -2.94 0.78 6.56
N SER A 136 -1.79 1.42 6.44
CA SER A 136 -0.56 1.11 7.19
C SER A 136 -0.76 0.88 8.69
N PRO A 137 -1.58 1.68 9.40
CA PRO A 137 -1.78 1.49 10.83
C PRO A 137 -3.01 0.60 11.17
N CYS A 138 -3.77 0.06 10.20
CA CYS A 138 -5.04 -0.64 10.45
C CYS A 138 -5.06 -2.07 9.91
N TRP A 139 -4.15 -2.90 10.41
CA TRP A 139 -4.14 -4.35 10.18
C TRP A 139 -3.68 -5.10 11.42
N MET A 140 -4.06 -6.37 11.53
CA MET A 140 -3.49 -7.33 12.48
C MET A 140 -3.32 -8.68 11.78
N VAL A 141 -2.23 -9.38 12.08
CA VAL A 141 -1.95 -10.72 11.56
C VAL A 141 -1.38 -11.63 12.65
N HIS A 142 -1.39 -12.93 12.43
CA HIS A 142 -0.60 -13.87 13.24
C HIS A 142 0.90 -13.60 13.04
N ARG A 143 1.68 -13.69 14.13
CA ARG A 143 3.15 -13.56 14.09
C ARG A 143 3.78 -14.48 13.04
N ASP A 144 3.41 -15.75 13.01
CA ASP A 144 3.99 -16.70 12.06
C ASP A 144 3.74 -16.30 10.60
N ASP A 145 2.56 -15.77 10.28
CA ASP A 145 2.26 -15.26 8.94
C ASP A 145 3.07 -14.01 8.62
N PHE A 146 3.22 -13.11 9.60
CA PHE A 146 4.07 -11.92 9.48
C PHE A 146 5.54 -12.29 9.23
N GLU A 147 6.07 -13.26 9.96
CA GLU A 147 7.43 -13.80 9.82
C GLU A 147 7.64 -14.47 8.47
N ASN A 148 6.67 -15.27 8.01
CA ASN A 148 6.68 -15.87 6.67
C ASN A 148 6.72 -14.80 5.57
N CYS A 149 6.12 -13.63 5.81
CA CYS A 149 6.19 -12.49 4.90
C CYS A 149 7.47 -11.67 5.05
N GLY A 150 8.42 -12.07 5.89
CA GLY A 150 9.69 -11.35 6.13
C GLY A 150 9.62 -10.23 7.17
N ALA A 151 8.51 -10.14 7.93
CA ALA A 151 8.30 -9.16 8.99
C ALA A 151 8.67 -7.72 8.55
N PHE A 152 9.44 -6.99 9.38
CA PHE A 152 9.98 -5.66 9.04
C PHE A 152 11.41 -5.72 8.50
N ASN A 153 11.88 -6.85 7.94
CA ASN A 153 13.27 -6.96 7.48
C ASN A 153 13.56 -6.18 6.17
N SER A 154 12.52 -5.84 5.41
CA SER A 154 12.63 -5.11 4.14
C SER A 154 13.18 -3.68 4.34
N GLU A 155 13.98 -3.22 3.39
CA GLU A 155 14.49 -1.84 3.29
C GLU A 155 13.76 -1.02 2.22
N ILE A 156 12.72 -1.60 1.60
CA ILE A 156 12.02 -0.99 0.47
C ILE A 156 11.02 0.04 0.99
N TYR A 157 11.05 1.24 0.40
CA TYR A 157 10.05 2.29 0.62
C TYR A 157 9.07 2.40 -0.56
N PRO A 158 7.80 2.77 -0.31
CA PRO A 158 7.15 2.87 1.01
C PRO A 158 7.01 1.51 1.70
N GLU A 159 7.38 1.44 2.98
CA GLU A 159 7.56 0.18 3.71
C GLU A 159 6.24 -0.53 4.00
N ASP A 160 5.17 0.25 4.14
CA ASP A 160 3.81 -0.24 4.33
C ASP A 160 3.27 -0.88 3.05
N TYR A 161 3.46 -0.24 1.90
CA TYR A 161 3.02 -0.78 0.62
C TYR A 161 3.83 -2.01 0.21
N ASP A 162 5.14 -2.02 0.48
CA ASP A 162 5.98 -3.21 0.38
C ASP A 162 5.40 -4.38 1.18
N LEU A 163 5.04 -4.14 2.44
CA LEU A 163 4.43 -5.16 3.30
C LEU A 163 3.13 -5.70 2.72
N VAL A 164 2.27 -4.85 2.15
CA VAL A 164 1.01 -5.27 1.51
C VAL A 164 1.27 -6.19 0.32
N PHE A 165 2.26 -5.89 -0.52
CA PHE A 165 2.65 -6.79 -1.60
C PHE A 165 3.22 -8.11 -1.09
N ARG A 166 3.96 -8.11 0.03
CA ARG A 166 4.45 -9.35 0.66
C ARG A 166 3.31 -10.19 1.22
N PHE A 167 2.34 -9.58 1.89
CA PHE A 167 1.11 -10.27 2.31
C PHE A 167 0.39 -10.91 1.12
N TYR A 168 0.25 -10.17 0.01
CA TYR A 168 -0.34 -10.68 -1.21
C TYR A 168 0.46 -11.84 -1.81
N LYS A 169 1.80 -11.71 -1.92
CA LYS A 169 2.72 -12.76 -2.40
C LYS A 169 2.58 -14.05 -1.60
N HIS A 170 2.40 -13.95 -0.29
CA HIS A 170 2.21 -15.09 0.61
C HIS A 170 0.75 -15.54 0.73
N LYS A 171 -0.15 -14.99 -0.10
CA LYS A 171 -1.55 -15.40 -0.23
C LYS A 171 -2.37 -15.22 1.06
N LEU A 172 -1.96 -14.30 1.94
CA LEU A 172 -2.78 -13.92 3.09
C LEU A 172 -4.07 -13.27 2.59
N LYS A 173 -5.21 -13.63 3.15
CA LYS A 173 -6.53 -13.12 2.74
C LYS A 173 -6.99 -11.98 3.64
N CYS A 174 -7.43 -10.89 3.03
CA CYS A 174 -8.07 -9.80 3.76
C CYS A 174 -9.45 -10.24 4.27
N ILE A 175 -9.68 -10.11 5.57
CA ILE A 175 -11.00 -10.31 6.17
C ILE A 175 -11.84 -9.07 5.88
N PRO A 176 -13.04 -9.20 5.27
CA PRO A 176 -13.93 -8.06 5.08
C PRO A 176 -14.32 -7.44 6.42
N ALA A 177 -14.25 -6.11 6.53
CA ALA A 177 -14.55 -5.40 7.77
C ALA A 177 -15.38 -4.15 7.48
N SER A 178 -16.44 -3.93 8.27
CA SER A 178 -17.36 -2.79 8.14
C SER A 178 -17.29 -1.81 9.31
N LYS A 179 -16.37 -2.03 10.24
CA LYS A 179 -16.25 -1.25 11.47
C LYS A 179 -15.13 -0.23 11.35
N LEU A 180 -15.41 1.03 11.71
CA LEU A 180 -14.39 2.04 11.90
C LEU A 180 -13.52 1.67 13.10
N LEU A 181 -12.24 1.41 12.85
CA LEU A 181 -11.28 1.01 13.89
C LEU A 181 -10.13 2.01 14.08
N HIS A 182 -9.98 2.96 13.17
CA HIS A 182 -8.82 3.83 13.16
C HIS A 182 -9.12 5.23 12.63
N HIS A 183 -8.69 6.25 13.35
CA HIS A 183 -8.68 7.63 12.91
C HIS A 183 -7.27 7.99 12.46
N TRP A 184 -7.15 8.37 11.19
CA TRP A 184 -5.88 8.64 10.53
C TRP A 184 -5.63 10.15 10.47
N ARG A 185 -4.61 10.65 11.15
CA ARG A 185 -4.33 12.07 11.18
C ARG A 185 -3.78 12.53 9.84
N ASP A 186 -4.20 13.70 9.39
CA ASP A 186 -3.58 14.43 8.29
C ASP A 186 -3.14 15.82 8.74
N TYR A 187 -1.98 16.24 8.25
CA TYR A 187 -1.35 17.54 8.47
C TYR A 187 -0.23 17.72 7.45
N SER A 188 0.12 18.97 7.16
CA SER A 188 1.00 19.33 6.03
C SER A 188 2.43 18.77 6.12
N SER A 189 2.98 18.64 7.33
CA SER A 189 4.37 18.21 7.56
C SER A 189 4.58 16.69 7.64
N ARG A 190 3.53 15.86 7.55
CA ARG A 190 3.65 14.39 7.65
C ARG A 190 4.59 13.81 6.59
N ALA A 191 5.27 12.71 6.93
CA ALA A 191 6.30 12.11 6.07
C ALA A 191 5.82 11.80 4.64
N SER A 192 4.60 11.28 4.48
CA SER A 192 4.03 10.96 3.17
C SER A 192 3.78 12.18 2.26
N ARG A 193 3.84 13.40 2.79
CA ARG A 193 3.73 14.65 2.02
C ARG A 193 5.08 15.30 1.75
N THR A 194 6.08 15.06 2.60
CA THR A 194 7.32 15.85 2.64
C THR A 194 8.58 15.07 2.33
N GLN A 195 8.55 13.73 2.44
CA GLN A 195 9.73 12.89 2.24
C GLN A 195 9.71 12.17 0.89
N ASP A 196 10.85 12.19 0.21
CA ASP A 196 11.03 11.59 -1.13
C ASP A 196 10.78 10.07 -1.15
N ASN A 197 10.95 9.40 -0.01
CA ASN A 197 10.67 7.97 0.17
C ASN A 197 9.20 7.60 -0.14
N TYR A 198 8.28 8.58 -0.04
CA TYR A 198 6.85 8.41 -0.32
C TYR A 198 6.40 9.13 -1.60
N SER A 199 7.36 9.52 -2.45
CA SER A 199 7.05 10.19 -3.71
C SER A 199 6.28 9.30 -4.69
N HIS A 200 5.60 9.93 -5.64
CA HIS A 200 4.85 9.23 -6.70
C HIS A 200 5.74 8.29 -7.54
N ASP A 201 7.02 8.63 -7.73
CA ASP A 201 7.96 7.78 -8.47
C ASP A 201 8.33 6.54 -7.64
N LYS A 202 8.51 6.66 -6.31
CA LYS A 202 8.71 5.49 -5.43
C LYS A 202 7.50 4.57 -5.38
N LEU A 203 6.31 5.13 -5.34
CA LEU A 203 5.06 4.37 -5.45
C LEU A 203 4.96 3.62 -6.79
N LEU A 204 5.47 4.19 -7.88
CA LEU A 204 5.48 3.53 -9.18
C LEU A 204 6.55 2.43 -9.25
N ASP A 205 7.76 2.69 -8.74
CA ASP A 205 8.87 1.73 -8.70
C ASP A 205 8.48 0.45 -7.98
N ILE A 206 7.80 0.56 -6.83
CA ILE A 206 7.36 -0.60 -6.06
C ILE A 206 6.26 -1.39 -6.77
N LYS A 207 5.31 -0.71 -7.42
CA LYS A 207 4.27 -1.35 -8.24
C LYS A 207 4.90 -2.16 -9.38
N LEU A 208 5.87 -1.58 -10.09
CA LEU A 208 6.57 -2.26 -11.19
C LEU A 208 7.45 -3.41 -10.71
N HIS A 209 8.18 -3.22 -9.60
CA HIS A 209 8.97 -4.26 -8.97
C HIS A 209 8.13 -5.51 -8.68
N TYR A 210 6.99 -5.33 -8.00
CA TYR A 210 6.11 -6.45 -7.66
C TYR A 210 5.30 -6.96 -8.85
N PHE A 211 4.94 -6.12 -9.83
CA PHE A 211 4.32 -6.58 -11.07
C PHE A 211 5.22 -7.56 -11.82
N LEU A 212 6.49 -7.20 -12.03
CA LEU A 212 7.45 -8.07 -12.70
C LEU A 212 7.68 -9.39 -11.96
N GLN A 213 7.54 -9.40 -10.64
CA GLN A 213 7.73 -10.61 -9.83
C GLN A 213 6.48 -11.49 -9.73
N LEU A 214 5.28 -10.89 -9.72
CA LEU A 214 4.05 -11.59 -9.35
C LEU A 214 3.13 -11.88 -10.53
N HIS A 215 3.09 -11.00 -11.53
CA HIS A 215 2.07 -11.05 -12.59
C HIS A 215 2.63 -10.97 -14.01
N HIS A 216 3.87 -10.53 -14.19
CA HIS A 216 4.47 -10.47 -15.52
C HIS A 216 4.60 -11.88 -16.10
N ASP A 217 3.87 -12.09 -17.19
CA ASP A 217 3.86 -13.34 -17.93
C ASP A 217 4.75 -13.19 -19.17
N ILE A 218 5.87 -13.90 -19.17
CA ILE A 218 6.86 -13.84 -20.26
C ILE A 218 6.33 -14.38 -21.60
N GLU A 219 5.21 -15.11 -21.60
CA GLU A 219 4.53 -15.58 -22.81
C GLU A 219 3.51 -14.55 -23.35
N LYS A 220 3.33 -13.43 -22.64
CA LYS A 220 2.51 -12.30 -23.06
C LYS A 220 3.37 -11.16 -23.60
N THR A 221 2.81 -10.41 -24.55
CA THR A 221 3.44 -9.17 -25.00
C THR A 221 3.13 -8.06 -24.01
N LEU A 222 4.13 -7.57 -23.29
CA LEU A 222 3.93 -6.47 -22.35
C LEU A 222 3.61 -5.17 -23.10
N VAL A 223 2.61 -4.45 -22.62
CA VAL A 223 2.14 -3.19 -23.21
C VAL A 223 2.07 -2.11 -22.13
N ILE A 224 2.60 -0.92 -22.40
CA ILE A 224 2.33 0.27 -21.59
C ILE A 224 1.25 1.08 -22.30
N TRP A 225 0.14 1.35 -21.62
CA TRP A 225 -0.87 2.31 -22.08
C TRP A 225 -0.74 3.62 -21.29
N GLY A 226 -0.27 4.66 -21.97
CA GLY A 226 -0.24 6.03 -21.44
C GLY A 226 1.08 6.74 -21.72
N ALA A 227 0.99 8.00 -22.15
CA ALA A 227 2.14 8.83 -22.54
C ALA A 227 2.48 9.96 -21.53
N GLY A 228 1.84 9.94 -20.35
CA GLY A 228 2.05 10.89 -19.26
C GLY A 228 3.34 10.64 -18.48
N HIS A 229 3.54 11.36 -17.37
CA HIS A 229 4.70 11.18 -16.48
C HIS A 229 4.85 9.72 -16.04
N LYS A 230 3.80 9.13 -15.44
CA LYS A 230 3.80 7.72 -15.00
C LYS A 230 4.13 6.73 -16.13
N GLY A 231 3.58 6.93 -17.32
CA GLY A 231 3.87 6.08 -18.48
C GLY A 231 5.33 6.13 -18.92
N LYS A 232 5.93 7.33 -18.92
CA LYS A 232 7.36 7.50 -19.20
C LYS A 232 8.24 6.90 -18.11
N SER A 233 7.90 7.09 -16.84
CA SER A 233 8.64 6.51 -15.72
C SER A 233 8.57 4.98 -15.76
N ALA A 234 7.41 4.40 -16.10
CA ALA A 234 7.26 2.96 -16.28
C ALA A 234 8.07 2.43 -17.47
N ALA A 235 8.04 3.12 -18.62
CA ALA A 235 8.86 2.79 -19.77
C ALA A 235 10.36 2.79 -19.41
N ASN A 236 10.84 3.87 -18.77
CA ASN A 236 12.23 3.97 -18.32
C ASN A 236 12.60 2.84 -17.36
N TYR A 237 11.75 2.53 -16.38
CA TYR A 237 11.98 1.43 -15.45
C TYR A 237 12.15 0.09 -16.20
N LEU A 238 11.25 -0.24 -17.13
CA LEU A 238 11.32 -1.49 -17.89
C LEU A 238 12.57 -1.57 -18.78
N ILE A 239 12.96 -0.46 -19.42
CA ILE A 239 14.21 -0.35 -20.17
C ILE A 239 15.41 -0.66 -19.26
N THR A 240 15.49 -0.08 -18.06
CA THR A 240 16.60 -0.36 -17.13
C THR A 240 16.64 -1.80 -16.63
N LYS A 241 15.52 -2.54 -16.75
CA LYS A 241 15.42 -3.96 -16.43
C LYS A 241 15.59 -4.87 -17.64
N ASN A 242 15.85 -4.32 -18.83
CA ASN A 242 15.88 -5.05 -20.10
C ASN A 242 14.60 -5.86 -20.33
N VAL A 243 13.44 -5.27 -20.03
CA VAL A 243 12.13 -5.87 -20.30
C VAL A 243 11.53 -5.17 -21.51
N ASP A 244 11.30 -5.94 -22.58
CA ASP A 244 10.68 -5.43 -23.81
C ASP A 244 9.20 -5.11 -23.59
N PHE A 245 8.71 -4.06 -24.26
CA PHE A 245 7.30 -3.67 -24.23
C PHE A 245 6.90 -2.93 -25.50
N ILE A 246 5.60 -2.97 -25.79
CA ILE A 246 4.96 -2.11 -26.78
C ILE A 246 4.36 -0.89 -26.08
N TRP A 247 4.56 0.31 -26.62
CA TRP A 247 4.03 1.53 -26.02
C TRP A 247 2.87 2.10 -26.82
N ILE A 248 1.70 2.23 -26.20
CA ILE A 248 0.50 2.78 -26.81
C ILE A 248 -0.04 4.00 -26.06
N CYS A 249 -0.74 4.88 -26.78
CA CYS A 249 -1.51 5.97 -26.19
C CYS A 249 -2.70 6.39 -27.05
N ASP A 250 -3.60 7.15 -26.43
CA ASP A 250 -4.78 7.77 -27.01
C ASP A 250 -4.56 9.24 -27.39
N ASN A 251 -3.40 9.82 -27.07
CA ASN A 251 -3.10 11.23 -27.34
C ASN A 251 -2.59 11.45 -28.78
N PRO A 252 -3.37 12.09 -29.69
CA PRO A 252 -2.97 12.25 -31.08
C PRO A 252 -1.69 13.07 -31.28
N LYS A 253 -1.35 13.96 -30.32
CA LYS A 253 -0.12 14.76 -30.37
C LYS A 253 1.13 13.97 -30.00
N LYS A 254 0.98 12.73 -29.50
CA LYS A 254 2.05 11.86 -29.03
C LYS A 254 2.24 10.63 -29.92
N ILE A 255 1.19 10.20 -30.62
CA ILE A 255 1.26 9.07 -31.56
C ILE A 255 2.31 9.34 -32.65
N GLY A 256 3.14 8.33 -32.94
CA GLY A 256 4.26 8.38 -33.89
C GLY A 256 5.54 9.03 -33.35
N LYS A 257 5.51 9.59 -32.13
CA LYS A 257 6.71 10.15 -31.50
C LYS A 257 7.52 9.06 -30.83
N HIS A 258 8.84 9.20 -30.90
CA HIS A 258 9.76 8.33 -30.21
C HIS A 258 10.16 8.94 -28.87
N ILE A 259 10.12 8.14 -27.80
CA ILE A 259 10.59 8.49 -26.46
C ILE A 259 11.42 7.30 -25.97
N TYR A 260 12.64 7.56 -25.52
CA TYR A 260 13.61 6.51 -25.16
C TYR A 260 13.76 5.46 -26.28
N ASP A 261 13.81 5.91 -27.53
CA ASP A 261 13.88 5.08 -28.73
C ASP A 261 12.70 4.12 -28.96
N HIS A 262 11.60 4.28 -28.22
CA HIS A 262 10.35 3.54 -28.42
C HIS A 262 9.29 4.43 -29.08
N GLU A 263 8.67 3.95 -30.15
CA GLU A 263 7.55 4.64 -30.80
C GLU A 263 6.26 4.51 -29.97
N LEU A 264 5.61 5.65 -29.71
CA LEU A 264 4.28 5.69 -29.13
C LEU A 264 3.23 5.42 -30.21
N GLN A 265 2.63 4.24 -30.18
CA GLN A 265 1.62 3.83 -31.14
C GLN A 265 0.21 4.25 -30.72
N ASN A 266 -0.72 4.23 -31.68
CA ASN A 266 -2.15 4.43 -31.39
C ASN A 266 -2.68 3.26 -30.54
N PHE A 267 -3.53 3.53 -29.54
CA PHE A 267 -4.13 2.48 -28.69
C PHE A 267 -4.82 1.35 -29.46
N LYS A 268 -5.36 1.62 -30.66
CA LYS A 268 -5.95 0.59 -31.55
C LYS A 268 -4.95 -0.48 -31.98
N HIS A 269 -3.64 -0.20 -31.92
CA HIS A 269 -2.62 -1.22 -32.19
C HIS A 269 -2.76 -2.42 -31.26
N LEU A 270 -3.33 -2.25 -30.06
CA LEU A 270 -3.60 -3.35 -29.12
C LEU A 270 -4.38 -4.50 -29.77
N GLU A 271 -5.31 -4.22 -30.70
CA GLU A 271 -6.11 -5.22 -31.43
C GLU A 271 -5.26 -6.16 -32.29
N THR A 272 -4.05 -5.74 -32.65
CA THR A 272 -3.11 -6.50 -33.48
C THR A 272 -2.03 -7.20 -32.67
N ILE A 273 -1.89 -6.87 -31.38
CA ILE A 273 -0.89 -7.46 -30.49
C ILE A 273 -1.36 -8.85 -30.07
N LYS A 274 -0.53 -9.86 -30.29
CA LYS A 274 -0.82 -11.22 -29.84
C LYS A 274 -0.62 -11.33 -28.33
N ASN A 275 -1.66 -11.80 -27.63
CA ASN A 275 -1.64 -12.10 -26.20
C ASN A 275 -1.09 -10.94 -25.33
N PRO A 276 -1.70 -9.75 -25.36
CA PRO A 276 -1.15 -8.59 -24.67
C PRO A 276 -1.36 -8.67 -23.15
N GLN A 277 -0.41 -8.11 -22.40
CA GLN A 277 -0.55 -7.80 -20.98
C GLN A 277 -0.26 -6.32 -20.75
N SER A 278 -1.26 -5.56 -20.32
CA SER A 278 -1.21 -4.09 -20.33
C SER A 278 -1.05 -3.46 -18.94
N ILE A 279 -0.01 -2.64 -18.77
CA ILE A 279 0.14 -1.70 -17.66
C ILE A 279 -0.53 -0.38 -18.05
N ILE A 280 -1.63 -0.02 -17.38
CA ILE A 280 -2.39 1.20 -17.66
C ILE A 280 -1.95 2.31 -16.71
N THR A 281 -1.42 3.40 -17.26
CA THR A 281 -0.86 4.54 -16.51
C THR A 281 -1.69 5.83 -16.65
N VAL A 282 -2.89 5.73 -17.20
CA VAL A 282 -3.80 6.85 -17.50
C VAL A 282 -4.62 7.24 -16.26
N ALA A 283 -4.28 8.36 -15.62
CA ALA A 283 -4.89 8.77 -14.35
C ALA A 283 -6.28 9.42 -14.46
N ASN A 284 -6.71 9.87 -15.65
CA ASN A 284 -8.01 10.54 -15.78
C ASN A 284 -9.17 9.55 -15.55
N PRO A 285 -10.09 9.78 -14.59
CA PRO A 285 -11.13 8.80 -14.26
C PRO A 285 -12.11 8.48 -15.39
N ASN A 286 -12.40 9.44 -16.27
CA ASN A 286 -13.28 9.20 -17.43
C ASN A 286 -12.56 8.35 -18.47
N ALA A 287 -11.30 8.66 -18.76
CA ALA A 287 -10.47 7.83 -19.64
C ALA A 287 -10.28 6.41 -19.08
N GLN A 288 -10.12 6.24 -17.76
CA GLN A 288 -10.07 4.90 -17.16
C GLN A 288 -11.36 4.10 -17.39
N LYS A 289 -12.54 4.73 -17.30
CA LYS A 289 -13.82 4.07 -17.60
C LYS A 289 -13.91 3.63 -19.07
N GLU A 290 -13.46 4.48 -19.99
CA GLU A 290 -13.40 4.18 -21.42
C GLU A 290 -12.44 3.03 -21.71
N ILE A 291 -11.22 3.06 -21.13
CA ILE A 291 -10.22 1.99 -21.26
C ILE A 291 -10.77 0.66 -20.70
N LYS A 292 -11.40 0.67 -19.51
CA LYS A 292 -12.04 -0.53 -18.95
C LYS A 292 -13.10 -1.11 -19.89
N THR A 293 -13.93 -0.25 -20.47
CA THR A 293 -14.97 -0.66 -21.41
C THR A 293 -14.36 -1.26 -22.68
N TYR A 294 -13.33 -0.61 -23.23
CA TYR A 294 -12.60 -1.07 -24.41
C TYR A 294 -11.96 -2.46 -24.19
N LEU A 295 -11.22 -2.63 -23.10
CA LEU A 295 -10.55 -3.90 -22.75
C LEU A 295 -11.58 -5.01 -22.49
N LYS A 296 -12.69 -4.71 -21.81
CA LYS A 296 -13.78 -5.66 -21.59
C LYS A 296 -14.41 -6.13 -22.91
N ASN A 297 -14.61 -5.23 -23.87
CA ASN A 297 -15.14 -5.58 -25.19
C ASN A 297 -14.19 -6.50 -25.99
N GLN A 298 -12.91 -6.54 -25.62
CA GLN A 298 -11.92 -7.48 -26.16
C GLN A 298 -11.78 -8.76 -25.32
N ASN A 299 -12.69 -9.00 -24.36
CA ASN A 299 -12.66 -10.14 -23.43
C ASN A 299 -11.41 -10.19 -22.53
N MET A 300 -10.73 -9.07 -22.32
CA MET A 300 -9.58 -9.00 -21.42
C MET A 300 -10.03 -8.93 -19.96
N GLN A 301 -9.28 -9.59 -19.09
CA GLN A 301 -9.54 -9.69 -17.66
C GLN A 301 -8.61 -8.79 -16.83
N THR A 302 -9.19 -8.07 -15.86
CA THR A 302 -8.40 -7.28 -14.90
C THR A 302 -7.54 -8.20 -14.05
N MET A 303 -6.34 -7.75 -13.66
CA MET A 303 -5.37 -8.53 -12.88
C MET A 303 -4.84 -9.80 -13.59
N VAL A 304 -5.08 -9.93 -14.90
CA VAL A 304 -4.57 -11.03 -15.74
C VAL A 304 -4.00 -10.48 -17.04
N ASP A 305 -4.82 -9.72 -17.76
CA ASP A 305 -4.49 -9.12 -19.06
C ASP A 305 -4.22 -7.62 -18.94
N TYR A 306 -4.76 -6.96 -17.92
CA TYR A 306 -4.46 -5.55 -17.68
C TYR A 306 -4.47 -5.17 -16.20
N PHE A 307 -3.66 -4.16 -15.87
CA PHE A 307 -3.38 -3.71 -14.52
C PHE A 307 -3.38 -2.17 -14.48
N PHE A 308 -4.21 -1.57 -13.62
CA PHE A 308 -4.26 -0.11 -13.44
C PHE A 308 -3.25 0.33 -12.38
N PHE A 309 -2.38 1.29 -12.76
CA PHE A 309 -1.32 1.85 -11.90
C PHE A 309 -1.66 3.26 -11.39
N CYS A 310 -2.96 3.59 -11.40
CA CYS A 310 -3.53 4.90 -11.15
C CYS A 310 -5.03 4.82 -10.93
#